data_AF-A0A2D9RCM3-F1
#
_entry.id   AF-A0A2D9RCM3-F1
#
_cell.length_a   1.000
_cell.length_b   1.000
_cell.length_c   1.000
_cell.angle_alpha   90.00
_cell.angle_beta   90.00
_cell.angle_gamma   90.00
#
_symmetry.space_group_name_H-M   'P 1'
#
loop_
_entity.id
_entity.type
_entity.pdbx_description
1 polymer ?
#
loop_
_entity_poly.entity_id
_entity_poly.type
_entity_poly.pdbx_seq_one_letter_code
_entity_poly.pdbx_strand_id
1 'polypeptide(L)'
;MASETHGPEHGDAAAHGAGGIAEAFPPFDASTFASQLFWLAIAFIVLYVVLSQVILPKVGGVIEERRSKIAKDLDDASRMKAEADEALVEMEKQLAVARADARTKADQARAAIDAKISETNAEKAAEIDARLGEAEERIQEMKAAHMARVAEITSSTTAAVLAQLGVTATDAQIEASSRKSVDEVTA
;
A
#
# COMPACT_ATOMS: atom_id res chain seq x y z
N MET A 1 -107.79 69.56 0.69
CA MET A 1 -108.26 68.33 1.36
C MET A 1 -107.59 67.15 0.67
N ALA A 2 -106.86 66.34 1.45
CA ALA A 2 -106.20 65.07 1.10
C ALA A 2 -104.99 65.18 0.14
N SER A 3 -103.87 64.47 0.29
CA SER A 3 -103.31 63.56 1.31
C SER A 3 -101.89 63.16 0.84
N GLU A 4 -100.98 63.00 1.81
CA GLU A 4 -99.76 62.16 1.89
C GLU A 4 -99.41 61.25 0.67
N THR A 5 -98.17 61.05 0.22
CA THR A 5 -96.91 60.63 0.89
C THR A 5 -95.73 60.77 -0.10
N HIS A 6 -94.51 60.94 0.38
CA HIS A 6 -93.27 60.96 -0.41
C HIS A 6 -92.28 59.94 0.18
N GLY A 7 -91.74 59.05 -0.67
CA GLY A 7 -90.70 58.06 -0.33
C GLY A 7 -90.35 57.19 -1.56
N PRO A 8 -89.08 56.78 -1.74
CA PRO A 8 -88.38 56.82 -3.03
C PRO A 8 -88.17 55.43 -3.67
N GLU A 9 -87.51 55.38 -4.84
CA GLU A 9 -86.41 54.47 -5.22
C GLU A 9 -86.33 54.25 -6.75
N HIS A 10 -85.12 53.96 -7.20
CA HIS A 10 -84.57 53.94 -8.56
C HIS A 10 -85.31 53.11 -9.63
N GLY A 11 -85.20 53.54 -10.90
CA GLY A 11 -85.38 52.64 -12.04
C GLY A 11 -85.50 53.32 -13.40
N ASP A 12 -84.59 52.95 -14.30
CA ASP A 12 -84.68 52.99 -15.77
C ASP A 12 -84.70 54.33 -16.52
N ALA A 13 -83.57 54.58 -17.20
CA ALA A 13 -83.54 55.33 -18.43
C ALA A 13 -83.25 54.38 -19.59
N ALA A 14 -84.31 53.90 -20.24
CA ALA A 14 -84.24 53.28 -21.55
C ALA A 14 -85.35 53.86 -22.44
N ALA A 15 -84.95 54.48 -23.55
CA ALA A 15 -85.84 54.75 -24.67
C ALA A 15 -85.02 54.77 -25.97
N HIS A 16 -84.95 53.61 -26.63
CA HIS A 16 -84.49 53.44 -28.00
C HIS A 16 -85.66 53.69 -28.97
N GLY A 17 -85.38 54.41 -30.07
CA GLY A 17 -86.28 54.60 -31.22
C GLY A 17 -85.66 54.02 -32.50
N ALA A 18 -86.49 53.32 -33.28
CA ALA A 18 -86.16 52.24 -34.20
C ALA A 18 -85.96 52.62 -35.69
N GLY A 19 -85.30 51.73 -36.45
CA GLY A 19 -85.31 51.68 -37.92
C GLY A 19 -84.38 50.60 -38.47
N GLY A 20 -84.88 49.37 -38.68
CA GLY A 20 -84.07 48.16 -38.87
C GLY A 20 -83.77 47.70 -40.31
N ILE A 21 -82.59 47.08 -40.45
CA ILE A 21 -82.34 45.86 -41.22
C ILE A 21 -81.58 44.94 -40.26
N ALA A 22 -82.25 43.86 -39.82
CA ALA A 22 -81.73 42.79 -38.97
C ALA A 22 -80.79 43.24 -37.84
N GLU A 23 -81.37 43.69 -36.73
CA GLU A 23 -80.69 43.95 -35.47
C GLU A 23 -80.11 42.63 -34.96
N ALA A 24 -78.91 42.29 -35.45
CA ALA A 24 -78.08 41.23 -34.92
C ALA A 24 -77.93 41.51 -33.43
N PHE A 25 -78.15 40.50 -32.60
CA PHE A 25 -77.96 40.55 -31.14
C PHE A 25 -76.79 41.48 -30.83
N PRO A 26 -76.94 42.58 -30.05
CA PRO A 26 -75.97 43.68 -30.00
C PRO A 26 -74.49 43.29 -29.87
N PRO A 27 -74.09 42.20 -29.20
CA PRO A 27 -72.69 41.75 -29.19
C PRO A 27 -72.22 40.97 -30.44
N PHE A 28 -73.06 40.78 -31.47
CA PHE A 28 -72.76 40.11 -32.74
C PHE A 28 -72.98 41.01 -33.96
N ASP A 29 -72.68 42.31 -33.85
CA ASP A 29 -72.62 43.20 -35.00
C ASP A 29 -71.34 42.94 -35.83
N ALA A 30 -71.55 42.41 -37.04
CA ALA A 30 -70.47 41.97 -37.93
C ALA A 30 -69.57 43.10 -38.47
N SER A 31 -70.00 44.35 -38.37
CA SER A 31 -69.20 45.52 -38.79
C SER A 31 -67.97 45.76 -37.90
N THR A 32 -68.01 45.33 -36.63
CA THR A 32 -66.91 45.50 -35.67
C THR A 32 -65.89 44.36 -35.69
N PHE A 33 -66.26 43.19 -36.23
CA PHE A 33 -65.39 42.01 -36.26
C PHE A 33 -64.12 42.23 -37.07
N ALA A 34 -64.17 43.00 -38.17
CA ALA A 34 -62.98 43.26 -38.99
C ALA A 34 -61.90 44.02 -38.20
N SER A 35 -62.29 45.02 -37.41
CA SER A 35 -61.37 45.79 -36.56
C SER A 35 -60.84 44.94 -35.41
N GLN A 36 -61.70 44.14 -34.76
CA GLN A 36 -61.30 43.24 -33.69
C GLN A 36 -60.31 42.17 -34.19
N LEU A 37 -60.56 41.59 -35.37
CA LEU A 37 -59.67 40.62 -36.00
C LEU A 37 -58.34 41.25 -36.44
N PHE A 38 -58.36 42.50 -36.91
CA PHE A 38 -57.14 43.23 -37.26
C PHE A 38 -56.24 43.46 -36.04
N TRP A 39 -56.80 43.96 -34.93
CA TRP A 39 -56.04 44.13 -33.69
C TRP A 39 -55.63 42.80 -33.05
N LEU A 40 -56.49 41.79 -33.12
CA LEU A 40 -56.16 40.42 -32.71
C LEU A 40 -54.95 39.91 -33.50
N ALA A 41 -54.95 40.07 -34.83
CA ALA A 41 -53.84 39.64 -35.67
C ALA A 41 -52.54 40.38 -35.33
N ILE A 42 -52.59 41.70 -35.12
CA ILE A 42 -51.42 42.47 -34.68
C ILE A 42 -50.91 41.96 -33.32
N ALA A 43 -51.79 41.85 -32.32
CA ALA A 43 -51.42 41.38 -30.98
C ALA A 43 -50.87 39.95 -31.02
N PHE A 44 -51.46 39.08 -31.84
CA PHE A 44 -51.02 37.71 -32.02
C PHE A 44 -49.64 37.63 -32.69
N ILE A 45 -49.38 38.46 -33.71
CA ILE A 45 -48.07 38.54 -34.36
C ILE A 45 -47.02 39.04 -33.37
N VAL A 46 -47.32 40.10 -32.61
CA VAL A 46 -46.40 40.62 -31.59
C VAL A 46 -46.10 39.55 -30.53
N LEU A 47 -47.14 38.87 -30.02
CA LEU A 47 -46.99 37.78 -29.05
C LEU A 47 -46.16 36.62 -29.64
N TYR A 48 -46.43 36.24 -30.89
CA TYR A 48 -45.71 35.18 -31.59
C TYR A 48 -44.22 35.50 -31.70
N VAL A 49 -43.87 36.72 -32.11
CA VAL A 49 -42.47 37.16 -32.22
C VAL A 49 -41.78 37.13 -30.86
N VAL A 50 -42.45 37.60 -29.79
CA VAL A 50 -41.88 37.54 -28.43
C VAL A 50 -41.66 36.09 -27.98
N LEU A 51 -42.60 35.18 -28.22
CA LEU A 51 -42.43 33.76 -27.90
C LEU A 51 -41.29 33.13 -28.68
N SER A 52 -41.24 33.38 -30.00
CA SER A 52 -40.23 32.80 -30.91
C SER A 52 -38.83 33.31 -30.62
N GLN A 53 -38.66 34.61 -30.34
CA GLN A 53 -37.36 35.24 -30.22
C GLN A 53 -36.84 35.33 -28.79
N VAL A 54 -37.71 35.25 -27.77
CA VAL A 54 -37.29 35.46 -26.37
C VAL A 54 -37.52 34.23 -25.51
N ILE A 55 -38.69 33.60 -25.58
CA ILE A 55 -39.06 32.52 -24.66
C ILE A 55 -38.46 31.19 -25.11
N LEU A 56 -38.64 30.82 -26.37
CA LEU A 56 -38.09 29.60 -26.96
C LEU A 56 -36.56 29.48 -26.83
N PRO A 57 -35.74 30.51 -27.14
CA PRO A 57 -34.29 30.41 -26.97
C PRO A 57 -33.88 30.28 -25.49
N LYS A 58 -34.60 30.90 -24.55
CA LYS A 58 -34.32 30.73 -23.12
C LYS A 58 -34.55 29.30 -22.64
N VAL A 59 -35.63 28.66 -23.08
CA VAL A 59 -35.91 27.26 -22.74
C VAL A 59 -34.90 26.33 -23.42
N GLY A 60 -34.56 26.59 -24.68
CA GLY A 60 -33.52 25.85 -25.40
C GLY A 60 -32.15 25.92 -24.71
N GLY A 61 -31.76 27.10 -24.23
CA GLY A 61 -30.50 27.31 -23.51
C GLY A 61 -30.39 26.47 -22.23
N VAL A 62 -31.45 26.37 -21.43
CA VAL A 62 -31.46 25.55 -20.20
C VAL A 62 -31.34 24.06 -20.50
N ILE A 63 -32.00 23.58 -21.56
CA ILE A 63 -31.91 22.19 -21.99
C ILE A 63 -30.49 21.86 -22.45
N GLU A 64 -29.89 22.75 -23.24
CA GLU A 64 -28.53 22.57 -23.74
C GLU A 64 -27.50 22.63 -22.61
N GLU A 65 -27.64 23.56 -21.66
CA GLU A 65 -26.77 23.65 -20.49
C GLU A 65 -26.81 22.35 -19.67
N ARG A 66 -28.00 21.80 -19.43
CA ARG A 66 -28.14 20.52 -18.71
C ARG A 66 -27.52 19.36 -19.49
N ARG A 67 -27.74 19.29 -20.80
CA ARG A 67 -27.15 18.25 -21.67
C ARG A 67 -25.63 18.35 -21.67
N SER A 68 -25.09 19.55 -21.84
CA SER A 68 -23.66 19.82 -21.82
C SER A 68 -23.05 19.44 -20.47
N LYS A 69 -23.72 19.81 -19.36
CA LYS A 69 -23.27 19.44 -18.02
C LYS A 69 -23.27 17.92 -17.80
N ILE A 70 -24.34 17.22 -18.16
CA ILE A 70 -24.41 15.75 -18.04
C ILE A 70 -23.34 15.08 -18.90
N ALA A 71 -23.15 15.55 -20.14
CA ALA A 71 -22.13 15.01 -21.03
C ALA A 71 -20.72 15.22 -20.45
N LYS A 72 -20.45 16.41 -19.91
CA LYS A 72 -19.18 16.72 -19.24
C LYS A 72 -18.97 15.86 -17.99
N ASP A 73 -19.98 15.76 -17.12
CA ASP A 73 -19.89 14.97 -15.90
C ASP A 73 -19.66 13.48 -16.22
N LEU A 74 -20.28 12.97 -17.29
CA LEU A 74 -20.08 11.59 -17.76
C LEU A 74 -18.68 11.38 -18.35
N ASP A 75 -18.20 12.33 -19.14
CA ASP A 75 -16.84 12.29 -19.70
C ASP A 75 -15.80 12.31 -18.59
N ASP A 76 -15.91 13.25 -17.64
CA ASP A 76 -15.03 13.35 -16.47
C ASP A 76 -15.09 12.07 -15.62
N ALA A 77 -16.28 11.51 -15.37
CA ALA A 77 -16.42 10.24 -14.65
C ALA A 77 -15.75 9.07 -15.41
N SER A 78 -15.89 9.03 -16.74
CA SER A 78 -15.28 7.99 -17.56
C SER A 78 -13.76 8.09 -17.56
N ARG A 79 -13.22 9.31 -17.61
CA ARG A 79 -11.78 9.60 -17.52
C ARG A 79 -11.23 9.23 -16.15
N MET A 80 -11.88 9.66 -15.07
CA MET A 80 -11.47 9.29 -13.71
C MET A 80 -11.50 7.78 -13.49
N LYS A 81 -12.49 7.09 -14.07
CA LYS A 81 -12.54 5.63 -14.04
C LYS A 81 -11.36 5.01 -14.78
N ALA A 82 -11.06 5.48 -16.00
CA ALA A 82 -9.93 4.98 -16.78
C ALA A 82 -8.58 5.20 -16.06
N GLU A 83 -8.38 6.38 -15.48
CA GLU A 83 -7.20 6.70 -14.66
C GLU A 83 -7.10 5.79 -13.43
N ALA A 84 -8.23 5.48 -12.76
CA ALA A 84 -8.26 4.57 -11.62
C ALA A 84 -7.96 3.12 -12.02
N ASP A 85 -8.53 2.65 -13.14
CA ASP A 85 -8.28 1.31 -13.67
C ASP A 85 -6.79 1.15 -14.08
N GLU A 86 -6.20 2.18 -14.70
CA GLU A 86 -4.76 2.20 -15.02
C GLU A 86 -3.90 2.19 -13.74
N ALA A 87 -4.24 3.02 -12.76
CA ALA A 87 -3.54 3.06 -11.47
C ALA A 87 -3.64 1.72 -10.72
N LEU A 88 -4.77 1.02 -10.80
CA LEU A 88 -4.93 -0.32 -10.23
C LEU A 88 -4.00 -1.33 -10.89
N VAL A 89 -3.94 -1.34 -12.23
CA VAL A 89 -3.05 -2.24 -12.98
C VAL A 89 -1.58 -2.00 -12.62
N GLU A 90 -1.16 -0.74 -12.55
CA GLU A 90 0.22 -0.42 -12.16
C GLU A 90 0.48 -0.78 -10.69
N MET A 91 -0.45 -0.51 -9.78
CA MET A 91 -0.33 -0.92 -8.37
C MET A 91 -0.19 -2.44 -8.23
N GLU A 92 -1.02 -3.22 -8.93
CA GLU A 92 -0.96 -4.68 -8.91
C GLU A 92 0.38 -5.21 -9.43
N LYS A 93 0.87 -4.62 -10.53
CA LYS A 93 2.19 -4.94 -11.09
C LYS A 93 3.31 -4.61 -10.11
N GLN A 94 3.31 -3.41 -9.53
CA GLN A 94 4.33 -3.00 -8.56
C GLN A 94 4.31 -3.89 -7.32
N LEU A 95 3.13 -4.30 -6.87
CA LEU A 95 2.98 -5.20 -5.73
C LEU A 95 3.46 -6.63 -6.06
N ALA A 96 3.27 -7.10 -7.29
CA ALA A 96 3.84 -8.36 -7.76
C ALA A 96 5.38 -8.30 -7.82
N VAL A 97 5.95 -7.23 -8.38
CA VAL A 97 7.40 -7.01 -8.44
C VAL A 97 8.00 -6.93 -7.05
N ALA A 98 7.43 -6.11 -6.16
CA ALA A 98 7.91 -5.97 -4.79
C ALA A 98 7.90 -7.29 -4.01
N ARG A 99 6.87 -8.14 -4.22
CA ARG A 99 6.80 -9.47 -3.61
C ARG A 99 7.86 -10.42 -4.18
N ALA A 100 8.11 -10.37 -5.49
CA ALA A 100 9.16 -11.16 -6.12
C ALA A 100 10.54 -10.74 -5.59
N ASP A 101 10.83 -9.44 -5.59
CA ASP A 101 12.09 -8.88 -5.08
C ASP A 101 12.32 -9.20 -3.61
N ALA A 102 11.27 -9.13 -2.78
CA ALA A 102 11.37 -9.51 -1.37
C ALA A 102 11.74 -10.98 -1.18
N ARG A 103 11.14 -11.89 -1.99
CA ARG A 103 11.48 -13.33 -1.97
C ARG A 103 12.92 -13.55 -2.42
N THR A 104 13.32 -12.95 -3.54
CA THR A 104 14.70 -13.04 -4.04
C THR A 104 15.71 -12.52 -3.03
N LYS A 105 15.46 -11.38 -2.38
CA LYS A 105 16.34 -10.85 -1.32
C LYS A 105 16.40 -11.77 -0.11
N ALA A 106 15.27 -12.36 0.30
CA ALA A 106 15.24 -13.31 1.41
C ALA A 106 16.05 -14.57 1.10
N ASP A 107 15.94 -15.11 -0.12
CA ASP A 107 16.69 -16.29 -0.55
C ASP A 107 18.19 -15.99 -0.67
N GLN A 108 18.56 -14.84 -1.23
CA GLN A 108 19.95 -14.37 -1.28
C GLN A 108 20.54 -14.19 0.12
N ALA A 109 19.79 -13.61 1.05
CA ALA A 109 20.24 -13.42 2.43
C ALA A 109 20.46 -14.77 3.13
N ARG A 110 19.55 -15.74 2.95
CA ARG A 110 19.71 -17.10 3.47
C ARG A 110 20.97 -17.77 2.91
N ALA A 111 21.14 -17.75 1.59
CA ALA A 111 22.31 -18.33 0.94
C ALA A 111 23.62 -17.69 1.43
N ALA A 112 23.64 -16.36 1.61
CA ALA A 112 24.81 -15.65 2.13
C ALA A 112 25.10 -15.99 3.60
N ILE A 113 24.06 -16.15 4.43
CA ILE A 113 24.21 -16.59 5.82
C ILE A 113 24.76 -18.01 5.88
N ASP A 114 24.20 -18.94 5.09
CA ASP A 114 24.64 -20.34 5.06
C ASP A 114 26.10 -20.45 4.60
N ALA A 115 26.49 -19.68 3.58
CA ALA A 115 27.88 -19.60 3.12
C ALA A 115 28.81 -19.09 4.23
N LYS A 116 28.43 -18.01 4.93
CA LYS A 116 29.21 -17.45 6.02
C LYS A 116 29.32 -18.39 7.22
N ILE A 117 28.25 -19.13 7.54
CA ILE A 117 28.28 -20.16 8.58
C ILE A 117 29.25 -21.27 8.20
N SER A 118 29.19 -21.75 6.95
CA SER A 118 30.11 -22.78 6.46
C SER A 118 31.57 -22.33 6.52
N GLU A 119 31.85 -21.09 6.09
CA GLU A 119 33.18 -20.49 6.15
C GLU A 119 33.68 -20.39 7.60
N THR A 120 32.87 -19.80 8.49
CA THR A 120 33.21 -19.65 9.92
C THR A 120 33.44 -21.02 10.58
N ASN A 121 32.61 -22.02 10.27
CA ASN A 121 32.77 -23.36 10.80
C ASN A 121 34.07 -24.02 10.32
N ALA A 122 34.42 -23.85 9.04
CA ALA A 122 35.67 -24.36 8.49
C ALA A 122 36.89 -23.68 9.14
N GLU A 123 36.86 -22.36 9.30
CA GLU A 123 37.91 -21.61 10.02
C GLU A 123 38.05 -22.08 11.46
N LYS A 124 36.94 -22.25 12.17
CA LYS A 124 36.95 -22.70 13.57
C LYS A 124 37.41 -24.14 13.71
N ALA A 125 37.04 -25.03 12.78
CA ALA A 125 37.55 -26.40 12.75
C ALA A 125 39.07 -26.40 12.58
N ALA A 126 39.60 -25.61 11.63
CA ALA A 126 41.05 -25.49 11.42
C ALA A 126 41.77 -24.91 12.65
N GLU A 127 41.19 -23.91 13.32
CA GLU A 127 41.73 -23.35 14.57
C GLU A 127 41.78 -24.41 15.70
N ILE A 128 40.73 -25.22 15.81
CA ILE A 128 40.65 -26.31 16.80
C ILE A 128 41.71 -27.37 16.50
N ASP A 129 41.82 -27.81 15.24
CA ASP A 129 42.79 -28.84 14.84
C ASP A 129 44.23 -28.38 15.09
N ALA A 130 44.55 -27.11 14.79
CA ALA A 130 45.85 -26.53 15.09
C ALA A 130 46.16 -26.53 16.60
N ARG A 131 45.19 -26.12 17.43
CA ARG A 131 45.34 -26.14 18.89
C ARG A 131 45.46 -27.56 19.44
N LEU A 132 44.78 -28.53 18.84
CA LEU A 132 44.88 -29.93 19.23
C LEU A 132 46.30 -30.45 18.95
N GLY A 133 46.85 -30.14 17.77
CA GLY A 133 48.24 -30.46 17.42
C GLY A 133 49.25 -29.85 18.40
N GLU A 134 49.14 -28.54 18.69
CA GLU A 134 50.02 -27.87 19.68
C GLU A 134 49.89 -28.48 21.09
N ALA A 135 48.69 -28.89 21.48
CA ALA A 135 48.45 -29.54 22.76
C ALA A 135 49.07 -30.94 22.80
N GLU A 136 48.94 -31.71 21.72
CA GLU A 136 49.54 -33.04 21.57
C GLU A 136 51.07 -32.96 21.64
N GLU A 137 51.70 -32.03 20.92
CA GLU A 137 53.15 -31.80 20.97
C GLU A 137 53.60 -31.46 22.40
N ARG A 138 52.91 -30.51 23.05
CA ARG A 138 53.21 -30.11 24.43
C ARG A 138 53.05 -31.26 25.43
N ILE A 139 52.04 -32.13 25.24
CA ILE A 139 51.86 -33.34 26.05
C ILE A 139 53.01 -34.32 25.83
N GLN A 140 53.46 -34.53 24.59
CA GLN A 140 54.60 -35.42 24.30
C GLN A 140 55.90 -34.89 24.93
N GLU A 141 56.16 -33.58 24.82
CA GLU A 141 57.30 -32.94 25.46
C GLU A 141 57.27 -33.10 26.99
N MET A 142 56.12 -32.81 27.62
CA MET A 142 55.96 -33.00 29.07
C MET A 142 56.15 -34.47 29.45
N LYS A 143 55.59 -35.41 28.69
CA LYS A 143 55.77 -36.85 28.93
C LYS A 143 57.24 -37.23 28.87
N ALA A 144 57.96 -36.81 27.84
CA ALA A 144 59.39 -37.08 27.69
C ALA A 144 60.21 -36.47 28.84
N ALA A 145 59.95 -35.21 29.20
CA ALA A 145 60.63 -34.53 30.30
C ALA A 145 60.35 -35.19 31.66
N HIS A 146 59.11 -35.62 31.92
CA HIS A 146 58.76 -36.33 33.14
C HIS A 146 59.41 -37.71 33.21
N MET A 147 59.44 -38.48 32.11
CA MET A 147 60.13 -39.77 32.09
C MET A 147 61.63 -39.64 32.31
N ALA A 148 62.26 -38.59 31.78
CA ALA A 148 63.66 -38.28 32.06
C ALA A 148 63.90 -38.00 33.56
N ARG A 149 63.03 -37.22 34.21
CA ARG A 149 63.11 -36.96 35.66
C ARG A 149 62.88 -38.23 36.49
N VAL A 150 61.97 -39.11 36.08
CA VAL A 150 61.76 -40.40 36.75
C VAL A 150 63.02 -41.25 36.66
N ALA A 151 63.66 -41.33 35.49
CA ALA A 151 64.92 -42.06 35.33
C ALA A 151 66.04 -41.49 36.24
N GLU A 152 66.15 -40.17 36.33
CA GLU A 152 67.09 -39.50 37.23
C GLU A 152 66.83 -39.84 38.71
N ILE A 153 65.57 -39.71 39.16
CA ILE A 153 65.16 -40.04 40.53
C ILE A 153 65.40 -41.52 40.85
N THR A 154 65.09 -42.42 39.92
CA THR A 154 65.33 -43.86 40.09
C THR A 154 66.83 -44.13 40.23
N SER A 155 67.66 -43.57 39.34
CA SER A 155 69.12 -43.72 39.42
C SER A 155 69.67 -43.20 40.76
N SER A 156 69.29 -41.98 41.17
CA SER A 156 69.76 -41.39 42.43
C SER A 156 69.28 -42.18 43.66
N THR A 157 68.05 -42.70 43.63
CA THR A 157 67.47 -43.50 44.72
C THR A 157 68.14 -44.87 44.80
N THR A 158 68.36 -45.55 43.67
CA THR A 158 69.08 -46.82 43.62
C THR A 158 70.52 -46.65 44.13
N ALA A 159 71.22 -45.59 43.74
CA ALA A 159 72.56 -45.28 44.24
C ALA A 159 72.58 -45.06 45.76
N ALA A 160 71.62 -44.29 46.29
CA ALA A 160 71.50 -44.05 47.73
C ALA A 160 71.22 -45.34 48.52
N VAL A 161 70.31 -46.19 48.03
CA VAL A 161 70.01 -47.49 48.65
C VAL A 161 71.23 -48.42 48.62
N LEU A 162 71.95 -48.47 47.50
CA LEU A 162 73.13 -49.32 47.34
C LEU A 162 74.28 -48.90 48.27
N ALA A 163 74.49 -47.59 48.42
CA ALA A 163 75.45 -47.01 49.35
C ALA A 163 75.13 -47.38 50.81
N GLN A 164 73.85 -47.39 51.18
CA GLN A 164 73.42 -47.78 52.53
C GLN A 164 73.55 -49.30 52.80
N LEU A 165 73.51 -50.13 51.75
CA LEU A 165 73.72 -51.58 51.81
C LEU A 165 75.20 -52.01 51.72
N GLY A 166 76.12 -51.07 51.50
CA GLY A 166 77.56 -51.36 51.40
C GLY A 166 77.97 -52.12 50.14
N VAL A 167 77.11 -52.14 49.11
CA VAL A 167 77.39 -52.78 47.82
C VAL A 167 77.99 -51.74 46.87
N THR A 168 79.05 -52.09 46.14
CA THR A 168 79.68 -51.19 45.16
C THR A 168 79.21 -51.56 43.75
N ALA A 169 78.52 -50.64 43.09
CA ALA A 169 78.29 -50.67 41.65
C ALA A 169 78.84 -49.37 41.06
N THR A 170 79.28 -49.42 39.81
CA THR A 170 79.72 -48.22 39.11
C THR A 170 78.50 -47.39 38.67
N ASP A 171 78.62 -46.06 38.66
CA ASP A 171 77.55 -45.15 38.24
C ASP A 171 76.99 -45.51 36.85
N ALA A 172 77.85 -45.95 35.95
CA ALA A 172 77.48 -46.43 34.62
C ALA A 172 76.57 -47.67 34.65
N GLN A 173 76.72 -48.56 35.63
CA GLN A 173 75.87 -49.75 35.79
C GLN A 173 74.49 -49.37 36.38
N ILE A 174 74.44 -48.40 37.29
CA ILE A 174 73.20 -47.92 37.91
C ILE A 174 72.35 -47.15 36.89
N GLU A 175 72.96 -46.27 36.10
CA GLU A 175 72.28 -45.57 35.00
C GLU A 175 71.77 -46.54 33.93
N ALA A 176 72.58 -47.53 33.52
CA ALA A 176 72.16 -48.50 32.50
C ALA A 176 70.98 -49.38 32.98
N SER A 177 71.00 -49.82 34.24
CA SER A 177 69.91 -50.65 34.80
C SER A 177 68.64 -49.84 35.09
N SER A 178 68.75 -48.61 35.58
CA SER A 178 67.60 -47.72 35.84
C SER A 178 66.93 -47.28 34.55
N ARG A 179 67.70 -46.90 33.52
CA ARG A 179 67.16 -46.57 32.19
C ARG A 179 66.43 -47.76 31.57
N LYS A 180 67.03 -48.96 31.60
CA LYS A 180 66.39 -50.19 31.12
C LYS A 180 65.07 -50.51 31.83
N SER A 181 64.99 -50.31 33.15
CA SER A 181 63.77 -50.58 33.91
C SER A 181 62.69 -49.50 33.73
N VAL A 182 63.07 -48.25 33.45
CA VAL A 182 62.12 -47.21 33.04
C VAL A 182 61.57 -47.46 31.63
N ASP A 183 62.42 -47.91 30.71
CA ASP A 183 62.02 -48.25 29.33
C ASP A 183 61.05 -49.47 29.31
N GLU A 184 61.26 -50.49 30.16
CA GLU A 184 60.34 -51.64 30.30
C GLU A 184 58.96 -51.27 30.83
N VAL A 185 58.85 -50.20 31.64
CA VAL A 185 57.57 -49.73 32.20
C VAL A 185 56.83 -48.78 31.25
N THR A 186 57.53 -48.20 30.27
CA THR A 186 56.98 -47.23 29.31
C THR A 186 56.64 -47.81 27.93
N ALA A 187 57.10 -49.03 27.62
CA ALA A 187 56.71 -49.82 26.44
C ALA A 187 55.28 -50.38 26.57
#